data_AF-A0A0P9Z796-F1
#
_entry.id   AF-A0A0P9Z796-F1
#
_cell.length_a   1.000
_cell.length_b   1.000
_cell.length_c   1.000
_cell.angle_alpha   90.00
_cell.angle_beta   90.00
_cell.angle_gamma   90.00
#
_symmetry.space_group_name_H-M   'P 1'
#
loop_
_entity.id
_entity.type
_entity.pdbx_description
1 polymer ?
#
loop_
_entity_poly.entity_id
_entity_poly.type
_entity_poly.pdbx_seq_one_letter_code
_entity_poly.pdbx_strand_id
1 'polypeptide(L)'
;MALTSAPPVMRDKLFIWQSSARKSFMEIKSFATGKDGALGVAFAAYGKRKGFMDSNGQPLNLTPARLRPSFISELVERDVPVREIQLILGHKHIETTLAYLDRMDFNYIARSKLDVALRELHESAAELADSLSSSKAEANLIDVVNLDGPQVVFKTPLASCRNIFNPPEFIKKLSSYVPGSPCALYNMCLGCENVLLTASNLPELFAMERDYLTLNEISRIMDTPYGRVVRENLGRRCK
;
A
#
# COMPACT_ATOMS: atom_id res chain seq x y z
N MET A 1 -11.60 -22.65 -40.36
CA MET A 1 -12.66 -22.98 -41.35
C MET A 1 -13.93 -22.11 -41.26
N ALA A 2 -14.08 -21.21 -40.27
CA ALA A 2 -15.35 -20.47 -40.03
C ALA A 2 -15.44 -19.06 -40.66
N LEU A 3 -14.33 -18.47 -41.13
CA LEU A 3 -14.30 -17.07 -41.60
C LEU A 3 -14.77 -16.89 -43.05
N THR A 4 -14.63 -17.91 -43.90
CA THR A 4 -14.97 -17.84 -45.34
C THR A 4 -16.47 -17.91 -45.62
N SER A 5 -17.27 -18.47 -44.70
CA SER A 5 -18.73 -18.60 -44.82
C SER A 5 -19.52 -17.51 -44.07
N ALA A 6 -18.83 -16.53 -43.46
CA ALA A 6 -19.48 -15.46 -42.71
C ALA A 6 -19.98 -14.33 -43.64
N PRO A 7 -21.19 -13.79 -43.43
CA PRO A 7 -21.69 -12.61 -44.15
C PRO A 7 -20.67 -11.45 -44.09
N PRO A 8 -20.58 -10.58 -45.11
CA PRO A 8 -19.56 -9.53 -45.18
C PRO A 8 -19.57 -8.60 -43.95
N VAL A 9 -20.74 -8.34 -43.37
CA VAL A 9 -20.94 -7.52 -42.16
C VAL A 9 -20.30 -8.14 -40.89
N MET A 10 -19.98 -9.43 -40.91
CA MET A 10 -19.51 -10.20 -39.75
C MET A 10 -18.01 -10.47 -39.76
N ARG A 11 -17.32 -10.13 -40.85
CA ARG A 11 -15.87 -10.36 -40.98
C ARG A 11 -15.04 -9.45 -40.06
N ASP A 12 -15.55 -8.27 -39.76
CA ASP A 12 -14.89 -7.28 -38.88
C ASP A 12 -15.22 -7.49 -37.39
N LYS A 13 -15.88 -8.61 -37.03
CA LYS A 13 -16.29 -8.91 -35.66
C LYS A 13 -15.39 -9.99 -35.06
N LEU A 14 -14.75 -9.67 -33.94
CA LEU A 14 -13.82 -10.56 -33.22
C LEU A 14 -14.48 -11.83 -32.66
N PHE A 15 -15.71 -11.71 -32.15
CA PHE A 15 -16.41 -12.84 -31.53
C PHE A 15 -17.71 -13.14 -32.27
N ILE A 16 -17.73 -14.29 -32.96
CA ILE A 16 -18.87 -14.82 -33.72
C ILE A 16 -19.20 -16.25 -33.24
N TRP A 17 -20.47 -16.62 -33.31
CA TRP A 17 -20.92 -18.00 -33.07
C TRP A 17 -21.97 -18.41 -34.09
N GLN A 18 -22.11 -19.72 -34.28
CA GLN A 18 -23.18 -20.29 -35.10
C GLN A 18 -24.32 -20.75 -34.19
N SER A 19 -25.53 -20.23 -34.44
CA SER A 19 -26.69 -20.56 -33.63
C SER A 19 -27.20 -21.98 -33.92
N SER A 20 -27.48 -22.73 -32.85
CA SER A 20 -28.12 -24.05 -32.89
C SER A 20 -29.62 -23.99 -32.59
N ALA A 21 -30.19 -22.80 -32.40
CA ALA A 21 -31.60 -22.63 -32.07
C ALA A 21 -32.50 -22.95 -33.27
N ARG A 22 -33.61 -23.67 -33.04
CA ARG A 22 -34.53 -24.15 -34.08
C ARG A 22 -35.09 -23.07 -35.02
N LYS A 23 -35.24 -21.83 -34.53
CA LYS A 23 -35.73 -20.67 -35.31
C LYS A 23 -34.63 -19.90 -36.06
N SER A 24 -33.36 -20.16 -35.77
CA SER A 24 -32.21 -19.46 -36.34
C SER A 24 -31.03 -20.43 -36.48
N PHE A 25 -31.32 -21.60 -37.02
CA PHE A 25 -30.36 -22.70 -37.12
C PHE A 25 -29.33 -22.36 -38.19
N MET A 26 -28.04 -22.56 -37.88
CA MET A 26 -26.89 -22.25 -38.74
C MET A 26 -26.64 -20.77 -39.05
N GLU A 27 -27.45 -19.85 -38.53
CA GLU A 27 -27.16 -18.42 -38.63
C GLU A 27 -25.91 -18.04 -37.82
N ILE A 28 -24.98 -17.35 -38.48
CA ILE A 28 -23.79 -16.80 -37.83
C ILE A 28 -24.18 -15.47 -37.18
N LYS A 29 -24.01 -15.38 -35.86
CA LYS A 29 -24.33 -14.21 -35.03
C LYS A 29 -23.08 -13.73 -34.32
N SER A 30 -23.07 -12.44 -33.94
CA SER A 30 -21.94 -11.81 -33.25
C SER A 30 -22.35 -11.55 -31.81
N PHE A 31 -21.40 -11.68 -30.88
CA PHE A 31 -21.61 -11.32 -29.47
C PHE A 31 -21.85 -9.83 -29.25
N ALA A 32 -21.52 -8.98 -30.23
CA ALA A 32 -21.86 -7.56 -30.16
C ALA A 32 -23.32 -7.26 -30.52
N THR A 33 -24.02 -8.17 -31.23
CA THR A 33 -25.34 -7.90 -31.83
C THR A 33 -26.42 -8.87 -31.36
N GLY A 34 -26.02 -10.04 -30.86
CA GLY A 34 -26.96 -10.97 -30.25
C GLY A 34 -27.33 -10.51 -28.84
N LYS A 35 -28.64 -10.44 -28.57
CA LYS A 35 -29.20 -10.17 -27.24
C LYS A 35 -28.47 -10.98 -26.17
N ASP A 36 -28.33 -10.40 -24.97
CA ASP A 36 -27.57 -10.81 -23.77
C ASP A 36 -27.61 -12.30 -23.35
N GLY A 37 -28.45 -13.13 -23.97
CA GLY A 37 -28.63 -14.54 -23.64
C GLY A 37 -27.62 -15.51 -24.25
N ALA A 38 -26.90 -15.18 -25.33
CA ALA A 38 -26.08 -16.18 -26.03
C ALA A 38 -24.88 -16.69 -25.19
N LEU A 39 -24.18 -15.78 -24.53
CA LEU A 39 -23.12 -16.10 -23.57
C LEU A 39 -23.67 -16.89 -22.38
N GLY A 40 -24.83 -16.49 -21.85
CA GLY A 40 -25.51 -17.20 -20.77
C GLY A 40 -25.86 -18.65 -21.13
N VAL A 41 -26.41 -18.87 -22.33
CA VAL A 41 -26.76 -20.22 -22.82
C VAL A 41 -25.51 -21.08 -23.02
N ALA A 42 -24.45 -20.52 -23.58
CA ALA A 42 -23.19 -21.24 -23.78
C ALA A 42 -22.57 -21.67 -22.43
N PHE A 43 -22.55 -20.76 -21.45
CA PHE A 43 -22.02 -21.03 -20.11
C PHE A 43 -22.90 -22.01 -19.32
N ALA A 44 -24.22 -21.92 -19.42
CA ALA A 44 -25.14 -22.89 -18.82
C ALA A 44 -24.95 -24.30 -19.41
N ALA A 45 -24.80 -24.40 -20.74
CA ALA A 45 -24.51 -25.66 -21.41
C ALA A 45 -23.13 -26.22 -21.03
N TYR A 46 -22.13 -25.35 -20.84
CA TYR A 46 -20.81 -25.73 -20.35
C TYR A 46 -20.87 -26.28 -18.90
N GLY A 47 -21.55 -25.57 -17.99
CA GLY A 47 -21.71 -25.98 -16.61
C GLY A 47 -22.43 -27.33 -16.46
N LYS A 48 -23.49 -27.54 -17.26
CA LYS A 48 -24.21 -28.83 -17.29
C LYS A 48 -23.33 -29.98 -17.80
N ARG A 49 -22.52 -29.75 -18.84
CA ARG A 49 -21.60 -30.77 -19.38
C ARG A 49 -20.48 -31.14 -18.41
N LYS A 50 -19.99 -30.19 -17.64
CA LYS A 50 -18.91 -30.39 -16.65
C LYS A 50 -19.43 -30.81 -15.28
N GLY A 51 -20.74 -30.81 -15.06
CA GLY A 51 -21.36 -31.26 -13.81
C GLY A 51 -21.05 -30.33 -12.63
N PHE A 52 -20.92 -29.02 -12.85
CA PHE A 52 -20.72 -28.08 -11.74
C PHE A 52 -21.96 -28.02 -10.86
N MET A 53 -21.78 -28.29 -9.57
CA MET A 53 -22.82 -28.20 -8.55
C MET A 53 -22.52 -27.05 -7.59
N ASP A 54 -23.57 -26.48 -7.01
CA ASP A 54 -23.45 -25.54 -5.91
C ASP A 54 -23.31 -26.26 -4.56
N SER A 55 -23.15 -25.49 -3.48
CA SER A 55 -23.01 -26.00 -2.11
C SER A 55 -24.22 -26.79 -1.61
N ASN A 56 -25.37 -26.66 -2.28
CA ASN A 56 -26.62 -27.34 -1.96
C ASN A 56 -26.88 -28.56 -2.86
N GLY A 57 -25.90 -28.94 -3.70
CA GLY A 57 -26.02 -30.06 -4.63
C GLY A 57 -26.87 -29.77 -5.87
N GLN A 58 -27.23 -28.51 -6.14
CA GLN A 58 -27.99 -28.11 -7.32
C GLN A 58 -27.05 -27.71 -8.47
N PRO A 59 -27.50 -27.78 -9.73
CA PRO A 59 -26.69 -27.35 -10.88
C PRO A 59 -26.29 -25.88 -10.78
N LEU A 60 -24.99 -25.61 -10.83
CA LEU A 60 -24.44 -24.27 -10.70
C LEU A 60 -24.82 -23.42 -11.93
N ASN A 61 -25.56 -22.33 -11.70
CA ASN A 61 -25.84 -21.34 -12.75
C ASN A 61 -24.58 -20.50 -13.04
N LEU A 62 -23.74 -21.02 -13.95
CA LEU A 62 -22.51 -20.37 -14.35
C LEU A 62 -22.82 -19.19 -15.28
N THR A 63 -22.46 -17.98 -14.85
CA THR A 63 -22.55 -16.76 -15.66
C THR A 63 -21.16 -16.18 -15.90
N PRO A 64 -20.92 -15.47 -17.01
CA PRO A 64 -19.62 -14.85 -17.29
C PRO A 64 -19.15 -13.91 -16.18
N ALA A 65 -20.08 -13.24 -15.48
CA ALA A 65 -19.78 -12.36 -14.36
C ALA A 65 -19.09 -13.08 -13.19
N ARG A 66 -19.34 -14.40 -13.00
CA ARG A 66 -18.71 -15.20 -11.93
C ARG A 66 -17.24 -15.47 -12.17
N LEU A 67 -16.73 -15.27 -13.39
CA LEU A 67 -15.30 -15.40 -13.69
C LEU A 67 -14.50 -14.16 -13.33
N ARG A 68 -15.17 -13.00 -13.16
CA ARG A 68 -14.48 -11.73 -12.86
C ARG A 68 -13.67 -11.80 -11.56
N PRO A 69 -14.18 -12.31 -10.42
CA PRO A 69 -13.39 -12.41 -9.20
C PRO A 69 -12.11 -13.22 -9.40
N SER A 70 -12.19 -14.40 -10.01
CA SER A 70 -11.02 -15.25 -10.27
C SER A 70 -9.98 -14.58 -11.16
N PHE A 71 -10.43 -13.87 -12.20
CA PHE A 71 -9.54 -13.11 -13.08
C PHE A 71 -8.86 -11.96 -12.33
N ILE A 72 -9.59 -11.23 -11.47
CA ILE A 72 -8.99 -10.15 -10.68
C ILE A 72 -8.04 -10.70 -9.61
N SER A 73 -8.33 -11.85 -9.00
CA SER A 73 -7.40 -12.53 -8.09
C SER A 73 -6.06 -12.80 -8.76
N GLU A 74 -6.06 -13.30 -10.00
CA GLU A 74 -4.84 -13.54 -10.78
C GLU A 74 -4.06 -12.24 -11.07
N LEU A 75 -4.74 -11.13 -11.32
CA LEU A 75 -4.09 -9.82 -11.53
C LEU A 75 -3.47 -9.29 -10.23
N VAL A 76 -4.16 -9.46 -9.10
CA VAL A 76 -3.66 -9.06 -7.78
C VAL A 76 -2.45 -9.91 -7.38
N GLU A 77 -2.46 -11.21 -7.66
CA GLU A 77 -1.32 -12.11 -7.44
C GLU A 77 -0.08 -11.70 -8.25
N ARG A 78 -0.28 -11.14 -9.45
CA ARG A 78 0.78 -10.61 -10.32
C ARG A 78 1.22 -9.19 -9.98
N ASP A 79 0.78 -8.63 -8.86
CA ASP A 79 1.11 -7.27 -8.43
C ASP A 79 0.76 -6.18 -9.46
N VAL A 80 -0.31 -6.40 -10.22
CA VAL A 80 -0.84 -5.39 -11.16
C VAL A 80 -1.38 -4.19 -10.38
N PRO A 81 -1.04 -2.94 -10.74
CA PRO A 81 -1.47 -1.78 -10.00
C PRO A 81 -3.00 -1.60 -10.05
N VAL A 82 -3.58 -1.14 -8.95
CA VAL A 82 -5.05 -1.00 -8.78
C VAL A 82 -5.68 -0.12 -9.87
N ARG A 83 -4.94 0.86 -10.40
CA ARG A 83 -5.40 1.73 -11.49
C ARG A 83 -5.55 0.98 -12.81
N GLU A 84 -4.68 0.02 -13.10
CA GLU A 84 -4.82 -0.85 -14.28
C GLU A 84 -5.97 -1.83 -14.09
N ILE A 85 -6.12 -2.40 -12.89
CA ILE A 85 -7.27 -3.24 -12.53
C ILE A 85 -8.58 -2.46 -12.72
N GLN A 86 -8.63 -1.18 -12.31
CA GLN A 86 -9.77 -0.29 -12.53
C GLN A 86 -10.12 -0.16 -14.03
N LEU A 87 -9.11 0.08 -14.88
CA LEU A 87 -9.29 0.21 -16.33
C LEU A 87 -9.82 -1.08 -16.95
N ILE A 88 -9.26 -2.23 -16.54
CA ILE A 88 -9.66 -3.56 -17.01
C ILE A 88 -11.11 -3.88 -16.61
N LEU A 89 -11.51 -3.51 -15.40
CA LEU A 89 -12.88 -3.68 -14.91
C LEU A 89 -13.87 -2.68 -15.53
N GLY A 90 -13.37 -1.61 -16.14
CA GLY A 90 -14.20 -0.51 -16.67
C GLY A 90 -14.90 0.30 -15.58
N HIS A 91 -14.34 0.34 -14.37
CA HIS A 91 -14.91 1.09 -13.27
C HIS A 91 -14.62 2.59 -13.42
N LYS A 92 -15.67 3.41 -13.44
CA LYS A 92 -15.56 4.87 -13.54
C LYS A 92 -14.83 5.49 -12.35
N HIS A 93 -15.07 4.96 -11.17
CA HIS A 93 -14.59 5.49 -9.89
C HIS A 93 -13.63 4.50 -9.22
N ILE A 94 -12.55 5.00 -8.64
CA ILE A 94 -11.54 4.16 -7.99
C ILE A 94 -12.12 3.50 -6.74
N GLU A 95 -13.02 4.20 -6.04
CA GLU A 95 -13.74 3.74 -4.86
C GLU A 95 -14.54 2.46 -5.15
N THR A 96 -15.11 2.34 -6.36
CA THR A 96 -15.82 1.13 -6.79
C THR A 96 -14.87 -0.05 -6.96
N THR A 97 -13.64 0.20 -7.40
CA THR A 97 -12.61 -0.83 -7.54
C THR A 97 -12.11 -1.28 -6.19
N LEU A 98 -11.82 -0.33 -5.28
CA LEU A 98 -11.40 -0.63 -3.91
C LEU A 98 -12.47 -1.43 -3.16
N ALA A 99 -13.73 -0.96 -3.17
CA ALA A 99 -14.82 -1.69 -2.54
C ALA A 99 -15.09 -3.08 -3.16
N TYR A 100 -14.77 -3.26 -4.45
CA TYR A 100 -14.84 -4.57 -5.09
C TYR A 100 -13.71 -5.50 -4.64
N LEU A 101 -12.48 -4.98 -4.55
CA LEU A 101 -11.32 -5.70 -4.04
C LEU A 101 -11.50 -6.09 -2.57
N ASP A 102 -12.02 -5.20 -1.73
CA ASP A 102 -12.25 -5.43 -0.30
C ASP A 102 -13.26 -6.55 -0.03
N ARG A 103 -14.22 -6.76 -0.94
CA ARG A 103 -15.20 -7.86 -0.85
C ARG A 103 -14.61 -9.21 -1.24
N MET A 104 -13.51 -9.22 -1.97
CA MET A 104 -12.81 -10.46 -2.30
C MET A 104 -11.93 -10.82 -1.12
N ASP A 105 -12.08 -12.05 -0.62
CA ASP A 105 -11.38 -12.50 0.58
C ASP A 105 -9.90 -12.80 0.28
N PHE A 106 -9.15 -11.73 0.01
CA PHE A 106 -7.69 -11.77 -0.21
C PHE A 106 -6.92 -11.93 1.09
N ASN A 107 -7.58 -12.20 2.22
CA ASN A 107 -6.92 -12.42 3.51
C ASN A 107 -5.83 -13.49 3.40
N TYR A 108 -6.01 -14.53 2.59
CA TYR A 108 -4.97 -15.54 2.39
C TYR A 108 -3.72 -14.96 1.70
N ILE A 109 -3.89 -14.16 0.64
CA ILE A 109 -2.79 -13.53 -0.10
C ILE A 109 -2.09 -12.47 0.77
N ALA A 110 -2.87 -11.68 1.50
CA ALA A 110 -2.34 -10.68 2.43
C ALA A 110 -1.52 -11.36 3.54
N ARG A 111 -2.03 -12.46 4.11
CA ARG A 111 -1.32 -13.24 5.13
C ARG A 111 -0.06 -13.89 4.59
N SER A 112 -0.08 -14.44 3.37
CA SER A 112 1.11 -15.06 2.79
C SER A 112 2.22 -14.04 2.52
N LYS A 113 1.88 -12.86 1.97
CA LYS A 113 2.85 -11.76 1.79
C LYS A 113 3.38 -11.23 3.12
N LEU A 114 2.51 -11.10 4.12
CA LEU A 114 2.89 -10.65 5.46
C LEU A 114 3.82 -11.66 6.15
N ASP A 115 3.56 -12.96 6.02
CA ASP A 115 4.42 -14.01 6.57
C ASP A 115 5.82 -14.00 5.93
N VAL A 116 5.90 -13.83 4.61
CA VAL A 116 7.19 -13.70 3.90
C VAL A 116 7.97 -12.48 4.40
N ALA A 117 7.33 -11.31 4.48
CA ALA A 117 7.99 -10.09 4.95
C ALA A 117 8.44 -10.19 6.42
N LEU A 118 7.63 -10.81 7.29
CA LEU A 118 8.01 -11.05 8.69
C LEU A 118 9.20 -11.99 8.80
N ARG A 119 9.25 -13.05 7.98
CA ARG A 119 10.39 -13.96 7.95
C ARG A 119 11.67 -13.24 7.52
N GLU A 120 11.62 -12.43 6.47
CA GLU A 120 12.77 -11.64 6.01
C GLU A 120 13.26 -10.67 7.09
N LEU A 121 12.34 -10.01 7.81
CA LEU A 121 12.69 -9.13 8.93
C LEU A 121 13.34 -9.89 10.09
N HIS A 122 12.83 -11.08 10.42
CA HIS A 122 13.41 -11.92 11.47
C HIS A 122 14.79 -12.44 11.08
N GLU A 123 14.98 -12.89 9.83
CA GLU A 123 16.28 -13.32 9.31
C GLU A 123 17.28 -12.16 9.34
N SER A 124 16.89 -10.98 8.85
CA SER A 124 17.73 -9.77 8.90
C SER A 124 18.09 -9.37 10.34
N ALA A 125 17.15 -9.48 11.27
CA ALA A 125 17.39 -9.17 12.69
C ALA A 125 18.31 -10.21 13.37
N ALA A 126 18.19 -11.48 13.00
CA ALA A 126 19.07 -12.55 13.49
C ALA A 126 20.50 -12.37 13.00
N GLU A 127 20.70 -12.04 11.72
CA GLU A 127 22.03 -11.73 11.15
C GLU A 127 22.69 -10.53 11.86
N LEU A 128 21.90 -9.49 12.16
CA LEU A 128 22.34 -8.34 12.96
C LEU A 128 22.75 -8.76 14.38
N ALA A 129 21.99 -9.61 15.05
CA ALA A 129 22.30 -10.10 16.39
C ALA A 129 23.58 -10.97 16.40
N ASP A 130 23.77 -11.84 15.40
CA ASP A 130 24.95 -12.67 15.28
C ASP A 130 26.21 -11.82 15.00
N SER A 131 26.10 -10.77 14.19
CA SER A 131 27.20 -9.83 13.94
C SER A 131 27.64 -9.06 15.21
N LEU A 132 26.70 -8.73 16.10
CA LEU A 132 26.97 -8.05 17.38
C LEU A 132 27.55 -8.98 18.45
N SER A 133 27.23 -10.29 18.38
CA SER A 133 27.76 -11.29 19.31
C SER A 133 29.26 -11.58 19.09
N SER A 134 29.77 -11.33 17.89
CA SER A 134 31.19 -11.49 17.53
C SER A 134 32.07 -10.29 17.89
N SER A 135 31.49 -9.15 18.30
CA SER A 135 32.21 -7.93 18.68
C SER A 135 32.09 -7.64 20.19
N LYS A 136 32.59 -8.54 21.04
CA LYS A 136 33.01 -8.15 22.40
C LYS A 136 34.37 -7.44 22.30
N ALA A 137 34.37 -6.20 21.86
CA ALA A 137 35.49 -5.28 22.02
C ALA A 137 35.12 -4.21 23.04
N GLU A 138 36.06 -3.92 23.92
CA GLU A 138 35.91 -3.26 25.21
C GLU A 138 35.25 -1.88 25.14
N ALA A 139 34.38 -1.63 26.11
CA ALA A 139 33.83 -0.30 26.39
C ALA A 139 34.95 0.60 26.91
N ASN A 140 35.60 1.34 26.01
CA ASN A 140 36.41 2.50 26.38
C ASN A 140 35.54 3.75 26.40
N LEU A 141 35.62 4.44 27.53
CA LEU A 141 34.99 5.71 27.86
C LEU A 141 35.28 6.73 26.75
N ILE A 142 34.20 7.23 26.13
CA ILE A 142 34.30 8.18 25.02
C ILE A 142 34.62 9.55 25.59
N ASP A 143 35.89 9.90 25.52
CA ASP A 143 36.33 11.28 25.42
C ASP A 143 37.02 11.46 24.06
N VAL A 144 36.89 12.67 23.51
CA VAL A 144 37.53 13.17 22.29
C VAL A 144 36.89 12.82 20.94
N VAL A 145 36.16 13.83 20.44
CA VAL A 145 36.12 14.33 19.05
C VAL A 145 36.84 13.44 18.03
N ASN A 146 36.11 12.52 17.40
CA ASN A 146 36.59 11.77 16.24
C ASN A 146 35.70 12.09 15.04
N LEU A 147 36.24 12.85 14.09
CA LEU A 147 35.51 13.30 12.88
C LEU A 147 35.42 12.21 11.80
N ASP A 148 36.15 11.10 11.95
CA ASP A 148 36.29 10.04 10.92
C ASP A 148 35.99 8.61 11.43
N GLY A 149 35.33 8.47 12.59
CA GLY A 149 34.79 7.18 13.08
C GLY A 149 33.33 6.95 12.64
N PRO A 150 32.77 5.74 12.83
CA PRO A 150 31.35 5.48 12.54
C PRO A 150 30.51 6.48 13.32
N GLN A 151 29.89 7.44 12.61
CA GLN A 151 29.12 8.50 13.26
C GLN A 151 27.93 7.87 13.97
N VAL A 152 27.96 7.84 15.31
CA VAL A 152 26.86 7.36 16.13
C VAL A 152 25.72 8.34 15.97
N VAL A 153 24.75 7.97 15.14
CA VAL A 153 23.55 8.76 14.89
C VAL A 153 22.52 8.43 15.97
N PHE A 154 22.19 9.42 16.80
CA PHE A 154 21.18 9.25 17.84
C PHE A 154 19.79 9.34 17.20
N LYS A 155 19.00 8.26 17.28
CA LYS A 155 17.61 8.29 16.84
C LYS A 155 16.74 8.96 17.90
N THR A 156 16.03 10.01 17.51
CA THR A 156 14.98 10.66 18.32
C THR A 156 13.61 10.37 17.69
N PRO A 157 12.50 10.56 18.40
CA PRO A 157 11.16 10.28 17.88
C PRO A 157 10.75 11.08 16.63
N LEU A 158 11.46 12.17 16.30
CA LEU A 158 11.14 13.04 15.16
C LEU A 158 12.21 13.05 14.07
N ALA A 159 13.46 12.76 14.44
CA ALA A 159 14.58 12.84 13.52
C ALA A 159 15.80 12.06 14.03
N SER A 160 16.75 11.85 13.15
CA SER A 160 18.10 11.44 13.56
C SER A 160 18.91 12.66 13.99
N CYS A 161 19.82 12.52 14.96
CA CYS A 161 20.64 13.62 15.48
C CYS A 161 22.13 13.27 15.38
N ARG A 162 22.91 14.19 14.80
CA ARG A 162 24.36 14.05 14.64
C ARG A 162 25.12 14.18 15.96
N ASN A 163 24.66 15.05 16.86
CA ASN A 163 25.30 15.25 18.16
C ASN A 163 24.31 15.82 19.18
N ILE A 164 23.92 14.99 20.15
CA ILE A 164 22.99 15.37 21.22
C ILE A 164 23.63 16.23 22.31
N PHE A 165 24.97 16.19 22.45
CA PHE A 165 25.72 16.91 23.48
C PHE A 165 26.16 18.32 23.04
N ASN A 166 26.02 18.66 21.76
CA ASN A 166 26.33 19.98 21.24
C ASN A 166 25.10 20.65 20.60
N PRO A 167 24.06 21.01 21.38
CA PRO A 167 22.88 21.65 20.83
C PRO A 167 23.19 23.09 20.32
N PRO A 168 22.36 23.65 19.43
CA PRO A 168 22.51 25.01 18.92
C PRO A 168 22.39 26.08 20.02
N GLU A 169 22.95 27.26 19.76
CA GLU A 169 23.06 28.35 20.74
C GLU A 169 21.70 28.79 21.33
N PHE A 170 20.61 28.70 20.57
CA PHE A 170 19.28 29.04 21.10
C PHE A 170 18.83 28.09 22.21
N ILE A 171 19.27 26.83 22.19
CA ILE A 171 19.00 25.85 23.26
C ILE A 171 19.91 26.10 24.45
N LYS A 172 21.20 26.39 24.22
CA LYS A 172 22.15 26.69 25.29
C LYS A 172 21.75 27.91 26.13
N LYS A 173 21.00 28.84 25.53
CA LYS A 173 20.46 30.05 26.18
C LYS A 173 19.19 29.80 27.01
N LEU A 174 18.56 28.62 26.91
CA LEU A 174 17.38 28.30 27.71
C LEU A 174 17.78 28.04 29.16
N SER A 175 16.93 28.46 30.10
CA SER A 175 17.14 28.25 31.54
C SER A 175 17.16 26.76 31.95
N SER A 176 16.62 25.89 31.10
CA SER A 176 16.58 24.44 31.30
C SER A 176 17.84 23.72 30.81
N TYR A 177 18.78 24.40 30.15
CA TYR A 177 20.00 23.77 29.66
C TYR A 177 21.06 23.64 30.76
N VAL A 178 21.63 22.44 30.89
CA VAL A 178 22.77 22.17 31.77
C VAL A 178 23.96 21.82 30.87
N PRO A 179 25.09 22.54 30.95
CA PRO A 179 26.28 22.23 30.16
C PRO A 179 26.71 20.77 30.32
N GLY A 180 26.89 20.07 29.19
CA GLY A 180 27.27 18.64 29.16
C GLY A 180 26.11 17.65 29.24
N SER A 181 24.87 18.09 29.48
CA SER A 181 23.71 17.19 29.41
C SER A 181 23.23 16.99 27.96
N PRO A 182 22.65 15.81 27.64
CA PRO A 182 22.07 15.57 26.32
C PRO A 182 20.83 16.46 26.12
N CYS A 183 20.67 16.99 24.90
CA CYS A 183 19.49 17.75 24.51
C CYS A 183 18.20 16.94 24.68
N ALA A 184 17.26 17.44 25.49
CA ALA A 184 15.94 16.83 25.72
C ALA A 184 14.80 17.49 24.93
N LEU A 185 15.09 18.54 24.15
CA LEU A 185 14.09 19.34 23.43
C LEU A 185 13.83 18.78 22.03
N TYR A 186 13.28 17.57 21.98
CA TYR A 186 13.07 16.84 20.72
C TYR A 186 12.09 17.54 19.77
N ASN A 187 11.10 18.24 20.31
CA ASN A 187 10.17 19.06 19.53
C ASN A 187 10.89 20.15 18.71
N MET A 188 12.08 20.57 19.13
CA MET A 188 12.85 21.60 18.45
C MET A 188 13.82 21.04 17.41
N CYS A 189 13.88 19.71 17.23
CA CYS A 189 14.83 19.04 16.35
C CYS A 189 14.77 19.52 14.89
N LEU A 190 13.59 19.77 14.33
CA LEU A 190 13.45 20.22 12.93
C LEU A 190 14.10 21.58 12.64
N GLY A 191 14.38 22.39 13.67
CA GLY A 191 15.09 23.66 13.54
C GLY A 191 16.55 23.60 14.00
N CYS A 192 17.08 22.42 14.29
CA CYS A 192 18.42 22.22 14.82
C CYS A 192 19.43 21.94 13.70
N GLU A 193 20.63 22.51 13.78
CA GLU A 193 21.71 22.27 12.81
C GLU A 193 22.24 20.82 12.82
N ASN A 194 22.07 20.11 13.95
CA ASN A 194 22.49 18.71 14.08
C ASN A 194 21.42 17.70 13.62
N VAL A 195 20.29 18.18 13.08
CA VAL A 195 19.23 17.28 12.63
C VAL A 195 19.61 16.59 11.33
N LEU A 196 19.36 15.30 11.27
CA LEU A 196 19.51 14.46 10.10
C LEU A 196 18.13 13.92 9.74
N LEU A 197 17.61 14.38 8.60
CA LEU A 197 16.33 13.93 8.06
C LEU A 197 16.58 12.94 6.94
N THR A 198 16.04 11.73 7.11
CA THR A 198 16.12 10.66 6.12
C THR A 198 14.72 10.26 5.66
N ALA A 199 14.62 9.52 4.56
CA ALA A 199 13.33 9.06 4.04
C ALA A 199 12.54 8.23 5.07
N SER A 200 13.24 7.51 5.96
CA SER A 200 12.59 6.74 7.03
C SER A 200 11.92 7.60 8.11
N ASN A 201 12.27 8.89 8.22
CA ASN A 201 11.63 9.80 9.19
C ASN A 201 10.33 10.42 8.64
N LEU A 202 10.09 10.36 7.33
CA LEU A 202 8.91 10.98 6.70
C LEU A 202 7.58 10.50 7.28
N PRO A 203 7.33 9.19 7.50
CA PRO A 203 6.06 8.73 8.04
C PRO A 203 5.73 9.34 9.42
N GLU A 204 6.73 9.44 10.29
CA GLU A 204 6.61 10.01 11.64
C GLU A 204 6.33 11.53 11.58
N LEU A 205 6.99 12.24 10.66
CA LEU A 205 6.78 13.68 10.45
C LEU A 205 5.39 14.00 9.92
N PHE A 206 4.89 13.22 8.95
CA PHE A 206 3.54 13.39 8.43
C PHE A 206 2.46 13.01 9.46
N ALA A 207 2.71 11.98 10.28
CA ALA A 207 1.82 11.64 11.38
C ALA A 207 1.73 12.77 12.41
N MET A 208 2.88 13.33 12.83
CA MET A 208 2.93 14.47 13.74
C MET A 208 2.22 15.70 13.16
N GLU A 209 2.43 16.01 11.87
CA GLU A 209 1.76 17.12 11.22
C GLU A 209 0.23 16.96 11.25
N ARG A 210 -0.26 15.79 10.84
CA ARG A 210 -1.69 15.47 10.88
C ARG A 210 -2.24 15.67 12.29
N ASP A 211 -1.56 15.13 13.31
CA ASP A 211 -2.02 15.19 14.69
C ASP A 211 -2.08 16.64 15.20
N TYR A 212 -1.12 17.50 14.83
CA TYR A 212 -1.16 18.93 15.15
C TYR A 212 -2.27 19.68 14.42
N LEU A 213 -2.54 19.37 13.15
CA LEU A 213 -3.64 19.96 12.40
C LEU A 213 -5.00 19.56 13.01
N THR A 214 -5.18 18.29 13.34
CA THR A 214 -6.38 17.79 14.02
C THR A 214 -6.56 18.44 15.40
N LEU A 215 -5.48 18.59 16.17
CA LEU A 215 -5.51 19.31 17.45
C LEU A 215 -5.95 20.77 17.28
N ASN A 216 -5.50 21.43 16.22
CA ASN A 216 -5.89 22.81 15.91
C ASN A 216 -7.37 22.95 15.51
N GLU A 217 -7.95 21.93 14.87
CA GLU A 217 -9.36 21.93 14.45
C GLU A 217 -10.33 21.57 15.58
N ILE A 218 -9.99 20.56 16.39
CA ILE A 218 -10.95 19.94 17.34
C ILE A 218 -10.83 20.53 18.74
N SER A 219 -9.69 21.12 19.11
CA SER A 219 -9.42 21.55 20.48
C SER A 219 -9.18 23.05 20.62
N ARG A 220 -9.46 23.59 21.81
CA ARG A 220 -9.08 24.97 22.19
C ARG A 220 -7.62 25.08 22.63
N ILE A 221 -6.76 24.14 22.25
CA ILE A 221 -5.35 24.15 22.68
C ILE A 221 -4.61 25.40 22.22
N MET A 222 -5.08 26.00 21.12
CA MET A 222 -4.55 27.26 20.58
C MET A 222 -4.74 28.46 21.52
N ASP A 223 -5.77 28.41 22.37
CA ASP A 223 -6.06 29.44 23.38
C ASP A 223 -5.23 29.26 24.66
N THR A 224 -4.56 28.11 24.79
CA THR A 224 -3.68 27.81 25.92
C THR A 224 -2.23 28.22 25.64
N PRO A 225 -1.38 28.35 26.67
CA PRO A 225 0.06 28.57 26.47
C PRO A 225 0.73 27.51 25.57
N TYR A 226 0.18 26.30 25.51
CA TYR A 226 0.67 25.21 24.65
C TYR A 226 0.41 25.44 23.16
N GLY A 227 -0.55 26.30 22.80
CA GLY A 227 -0.83 26.67 21.41
C GLY A 227 0.34 27.32 20.70
N ARG A 228 1.25 27.97 21.45
CA ARG A 228 2.50 28.51 20.90
C ARG A 228 3.40 27.38 20.35
N VAL A 229 3.53 26.28 21.08
CA VAL A 229 4.37 25.14 20.71
C VAL A 229 3.84 24.46 19.44
N VAL A 230 2.52 24.28 19.36
CA VAL A 230 1.87 23.71 18.15
C VAL A 230 2.14 24.58 16.92
N ARG A 231 1.96 25.90 17.04
CA ARG A 231 2.19 26.84 15.94
C ARG A 231 3.66 26.86 15.50
N GLU A 232 4.57 26.79 16.46
CA GLU A 232 6.01 26.77 16.19
C GLU A 232 6.45 25.49 15.48
N ASN A 233 5.95 24.32 15.91
CA ASN A 233 6.24 23.04 15.25
C ASN A 233 5.65 22.98 13.84
N LEU A 234 4.42 23.46 13.63
CA LEU A 234 3.82 23.59 12.31
C LEU A 234 4.53 24.63 11.42
N GLY A 235 5.22 25.61 12.01
CA GLY A 235 5.99 26.62 11.27
C GLY A 235 7.34 26.13 10.75
N ARG A 236 7.88 25.05 11.33
CA ARG A 236 9.19 24.46 11.00
C ARG A 236 9.14 23.41 9.89
N ARG A 237 8.04 23.37 9.13
CA ARG A 237 7.91 22.52 7.94
C ARG A 237 9.01 22.87 6.94
N CYS A 238 9.68 21.85 6.39
CA CYS A 238 10.45 22.04 5.16
C CYS A 238 9.48 22.53 4.07
N LYS A 239 9.73 23.73 3.55
CA LYS A 239 9.09 24.21 2.33
C LYS A 239 9.72 23.54 1.12
#